data_AF-A0A818C047-F1
#
_entry.id   AF-A0A818C047-F1
#
_cell.length_a   1.000
_cell.length_b   1.000
_cell.length_c   1.000
_cell.angle_alpha   90.00
_cell.angle_beta   90.00
_cell.angle_gamma   90.00
#
_symmetry.space_group_name_H-M   'P 1'
#
loop_
_entity.id
_entity.type
_entity.pdbx_description
1 polymer ?
#
loop_
_entity_poly.entity_id
_entity_poly.type
_entity_poly.pdbx_seq_one_letter_code
_entity_poly.pdbx_strand_id
1 'polypeptide(L)'
;MLSRFISRAVFQISSARLAIPAIPHRLQSSTSNSNSKSNNQQISPSSAVKEVHENESFLNNRDAAQAIADEETIDSVEQATSTRAEMISLAMKNYLMKSREKQKVLDEKNYEFEIGRRHLAKIMGEDPEGFNQEKIDDALNYLLPSGLLDERARPKMRPPEELYPKEKAVQFDKAGRPFHFLYYTAKQNYYDVLHMVANRIEELKKAEVALLASGLEPDYSQNDEFNYTQWESKEIFEQRFLEKLDDEQYKTLITCLNRLVKNPMAYTIKDYINSFRTKLADTISKQHIEPVKKKFF
;
A
#
# COMPACT_ATOMS: atom_id res chain seq x y z
N MET A 1 -55.76 35.95 -13.43
CA MET A 1 -56.42 35.12 -14.46
C MET A 1 -56.22 35.76 -15.83
N LEU A 2 -55.16 35.39 -16.52
CA LEU A 2 -54.85 35.87 -17.87
C LEU A 2 -54.17 34.73 -18.63
N SER A 3 -54.62 34.50 -19.86
CA SER A 3 -53.87 33.93 -20.99
C SER A 3 -53.57 32.41 -20.94
N ARG A 4 -53.61 31.61 -22.01
CA ARG A 4 -53.98 31.67 -23.44
C ARG A 4 -53.80 30.22 -23.96
N PHE A 5 -54.58 29.83 -24.97
CA PHE A 5 -54.25 28.85 -26.01
C PHE A 5 -53.71 27.45 -25.64
N ILE A 6 -54.55 26.41 -25.78
CA ILE A 6 -54.11 25.08 -26.25
C ILE A 6 -55.10 24.60 -27.32
N SER A 7 -54.63 24.62 -28.57
CA SER A 7 -55.26 24.01 -29.74
C SER A 7 -54.78 22.58 -29.92
N ARG A 8 -55.72 21.69 -30.22
CA ARG A 8 -55.67 20.60 -31.23
C ARG A 8 -54.28 20.15 -31.72
N ALA A 9 -53.96 18.88 -31.48
CA ALA A 9 -53.40 17.98 -32.50
C ALA A 9 -53.57 16.51 -32.08
N VAL A 10 -54.45 15.81 -32.79
CA VAL A 10 -54.62 14.35 -32.79
C VAL A 10 -53.56 13.78 -33.73
N PHE A 11 -52.75 12.84 -33.27
CA PHE A 11 -51.78 12.14 -34.13
C PHE A 11 -52.12 10.64 -34.18
N GLN A 12 -52.50 10.17 -35.37
CA GLN A 12 -52.52 8.77 -35.77
C GLN A 12 -51.08 8.26 -35.90
N ILE A 13 -50.79 7.06 -35.41
CA ILE A 13 -49.60 6.31 -35.81
C ILE A 13 -50.06 5.00 -36.45
N SER A 14 -49.73 4.91 -37.74
CA SER A 14 -50.01 3.83 -38.66
C SER A 14 -49.02 2.67 -38.50
N SER A 15 -49.49 1.48 -38.82
CA SER A 15 -48.82 0.19 -38.78
C SER A 15 -47.68 0.10 -39.80
N ALA A 16 -46.50 -0.42 -39.39
CA ALA A 16 -45.48 -0.91 -40.30
C ALA A 16 -44.75 -2.12 -39.69
N ARG A 17 -45.01 -3.30 -40.28
CA ARG A 17 -44.32 -4.59 -40.07
C ARG A 17 -42.88 -4.49 -40.59
N LEU A 18 -41.89 -4.91 -39.80
CA LEU A 18 -40.54 -5.24 -40.29
C LEU A 18 -40.39 -6.77 -40.39
N ALA A 19 -40.00 -7.21 -41.58
CA ALA A 19 -39.80 -8.60 -41.95
C ALA A 19 -38.37 -9.08 -41.63
N ILE A 20 -38.27 -10.34 -41.23
CA ILE A 20 -37.03 -11.10 -40.98
C ILE A 20 -36.62 -11.79 -42.29
N PRO A 21 -35.38 -11.63 -42.80
CA PRO A 21 -34.91 -12.45 -43.91
C PRO A 21 -34.15 -13.70 -43.42
N ALA A 22 -34.63 -14.87 -43.85
CA ALA A 22 -33.96 -16.16 -43.76
C ALA A 22 -33.05 -16.38 -44.99
N ILE A 23 -31.88 -17.00 -44.81
CA ILE A 23 -30.98 -17.45 -45.90
C ILE A 23 -30.42 -18.85 -45.54
N PRO A 24 -30.21 -19.76 -46.52
CA PRO A 24 -30.49 -21.20 -46.37
C PRO A 24 -29.25 -22.11 -46.26
N HIS A 25 -29.50 -23.37 -45.87
CA HIS A 25 -28.55 -24.50 -45.89
C HIS A 25 -28.16 -24.94 -47.32
N ARG A 26 -26.87 -25.27 -47.53
CA ARG A 26 -26.44 -26.26 -48.54
C ARG A 26 -25.12 -26.94 -48.15
N LEU A 27 -25.17 -28.28 -48.11
CA LEU A 27 -24.06 -29.23 -47.94
C LEU A 27 -23.07 -29.20 -49.12
N GLN A 28 -21.77 -29.34 -48.87
CA GLN A 28 -20.89 -30.33 -49.52
C GLN A 28 -19.67 -30.67 -48.65
N SER A 29 -19.31 -31.95 -48.72
CA SER A 29 -18.21 -32.67 -48.09
C SER A 29 -16.87 -32.50 -48.81
N SER A 30 -15.76 -32.51 -48.09
CA SER A 30 -14.57 -33.29 -48.47
C SER A 30 -13.65 -33.54 -47.28
N THR A 31 -13.06 -34.72 -47.29
CA THR A 31 -12.25 -35.40 -46.30
C THR A 31 -10.79 -34.92 -46.28
N SER A 32 -10.17 -34.81 -45.11
CA SER A 32 -8.90 -35.51 -44.85
C SER A 32 -8.60 -35.60 -43.35
N ASN A 33 -8.13 -36.79 -43.03
CA ASN A 33 -7.86 -37.43 -41.76
C ASN A 33 -6.48 -37.02 -41.21
N SER A 34 -6.35 -36.77 -39.91
CA SER A 34 -5.27 -37.38 -39.12
C SER A 34 -5.54 -37.27 -37.61
N ASN A 35 -5.50 -38.44 -36.98
CA ASN A 35 -5.67 -38.68 -35.56
C ASN A 35 -4.45 -38.24 -34.73
N SER A 36 -4.68 -37.67 -33.55
CA SER A 36 -4.04 -38.17 -32.33
C SER A 36 -4.91 -37.94 -31.09
N LYS A 37 -5.12 -39.03 -30.36
CA LYS A 37 -5.74 -39.22 -29.04
C LYS A 37 -4.92 -38.47 -27.99
N SER A 38 -5.37 -38.06 -26.81
CA SER A 38 -6.64 -38.07 -26.06
C SER A 38 -6.32 -37.24 -24.81
N ASN A 39 -7.07 -36.19 -24.48
CA ASN A 39 -6.95 -35.55 -23.17
C ASN A 39 -8.33 -35.30 -22.59
N ASN A 40 -8.56 -35.96 -21.45
CA ASN A 40 -9.77 -35.94 -20.66
C ASN A 40 -9.86 -34.59 -19.95
N GLN A 41 -10.66 -33.66 -20.46
CA GLN A 41 -10.94 -32.38 -19.78
C GLN A 41 -12.26 -32.51 -19.01
N GLN A 42 -12.12 -32.75 -17.71
CA GLN A 42 -13.10 -32.32 -16.71
C GLN A 42 -13.16 -30.79 -16.74
N ILE A 43 -14.35 -30.27 -16.97
CA ILE A 43 -14.65 -28.84 -16.92
C ILE A 43 -14.75 -28.45 -15.44
N SER A 44 -13.75 -27.72 -14.95
CA SER A 44 -13.78 -27.01 -13.66
C SER A 44 -13.85 -25.49 -13.93
N PRO A 45 -14.81 -24.75 -13.37
CA PRO A 45 -14.83 -23.29 -13.50
C PRO A 45 -13.97 -22.70 -12.38
N SER A 46 -12.66 -22.59 -12.60
CA SER A 46 -11.79 -21.82 -11.72
C SER A 46 -10.56 -21.31 -12.48
N SER A 47 -10.79 -20.29 -13.31
CA SER A 47 -9.69 -19.52 -13.92
C SER A 47 -10.06 -18.05 -14.15
N ALA A 48 -11.05 -17.53 -13.42
CA ALA A 48 -11.54 -16.16 -13.63
C ALA A 48 -11.70 -15.40 -12.32
N VAL A 49 -10.71 -15.48 -11.41
CA VAL A 49 -10.44 -14.44 -10.39
C VAL A 49 -8.94 -14.52 -10.04
N LYS A 50 -8.08 -13.98 -10.90
CA LYS A 50 -6.69 -13.64 -10.57
C LYS A 50 -6.30 -12.34 -11.27
N GLU A 51 -6.98 -11.27 -10.86
CA GLU A 51 -6.38 -9.93 -10.87
C GLU A 51 -6.64 -9.36 -9.49
N VAL A 52 -5.83 -9.81 -8.53
CA VAL A 52 -5.66 -9.06 -7.29
C VAL A 52 -4.80 -7.88 -7.69
N HIS A 53 -5.41 -6.70 -7.79
CA HIS A 53 -4.68 -5.44 -7.77
C HIS A 53 -3.86 -5.42 -6.47
N GLU A 54 -2.60 -5.83 -6.58
CA GLU A 54 -1.58 -5.57 -5.57
C GLU A 54 -1.33 -4.07 -5.50
N ASN A 55 -0.93 -3.62 -4.31
CA ASN A 55 -0.91 -2.22 -3.88
C ASN A 55 0.10 -1.37 -4.67
N GLU A 56 -0.29 -0.88 -5.84
CA GLU A 56 0.60 -0.07 -6.68
C GLU A 56 0.58 1.44 -6.37
N SER A 57 -0.40 1.98 -5.63
CA SER A 57 -0.44 3.43 -5.34
C SER A 57 0.70 3.91 -4.41
N PHE A 58 1.16 3.04 -3.50
CA PHE A 58 2.24 3.35 -2.56
C PHE A 58 3.64 3.25 -3.19
N LEU A 59 3.82 2.36 -4.18
CA LEU A 59 5.10 2.13 -4.85
C LEU A 59 5.29 3.05 -6.07
N ASN A 60 4.23 3.30 -6.84
CA ASN A 60 4.31 4.13 -8.05
C ASN A 60 4.77 5.57 -7.79
N ASN A 61 4.55 6.10 -6.57
CA ASN A 61 5.07 7.42 -6.19
C ASN A 61 6.57 7.40 -5.85
N ARG A 62 7.11 6.29 -5.33
CA ARG A 62 8.56 6.16 -5.09
C ARG A 62 9.31 6.02 -6.40
N ASP A 63 8.82 5.20 -7.32
CA ASP A 63 9.50 4.94 -8.59
C ASP A 63 9.49 6.18 -9.51
N ALA A 64 8.39 6.94 -9.51
CA ALA A 64 8.31 8.21 -10.24
C ALA A 64 9.17 9.33 -9.60
N ALA A 65 9.27 9.36 -8.27
CA ALA A 65 10.11 10.35 -7.58
C ALA A 65 11.61 10.02 -7.66
N GLN A 66 11.97 8.73 -7.65
CA GLN A 66 13.35 8.26 -7.80
C GLN A 66 13.89 8.55 -9.21
N ALA A 67 13.05 8.37 -10.24
CA ALA A 67 13.41 8.70 -11.62
C ALA A 67 13.75 10.20 -11.83
N ILE A 68 13.24 11.10 -10.99
CA ILE A 68 13.57 12.54 -11.03
C ILE A 68 14.88 12.85 -10.29
N ALA A 69 15.29 12.00 -9.34
CA ALA A 69 16.54 12.14 -8.60
C ALA A 69 17.76 11.76 -9.45
N ASP A 70 17.62 10.79 -10.35
CA ASP A 70 18.72 10.22 -11.13
C ASP A 70 19.08 11.02 -12.40
N GLU A 71 18.35 12.09 -12.74
CA GLU A 71 18.70 12.98 -13.87
C GLU A 71 19.67 14.10 -13.44
N GLU A 72 20.97 13.81 -13.47
CA GLU A 72 22.05 14.80 -13.38
C GLU A 72 22.29 15.59 -14.69
N THR A 73 21.55 15.33 -15.77
CA THR A 73 21.81 15.92 -17.10
C THR A 73 20.95 17.13 -17.45
N ILE A 74 20.69 18.04 -16.50
CA ILE A 74 19.83 19.22 -16.73
C ILE A 74 20.62 20.55 -16.70
N ASP A 75 21.81 20.59 -16.10
CA ASP A 75 22.59 21.83 -16.03
C ASP A 75 23.12 22.30 -17.40
N SER A 76 23.06 21.46 -18.45
CA SER A 76 23.51 21.81 -19.80
C SER A 76 22.40 22.15 -20.80
N VAL A 77 21.12 22.15 -20.40
CA VAL A 77 19.96 22.38 -21.31
C VAL A 77 19.08 23.55 -20.86
N GLU A 78 19.64 24.56 -20.18
CA GLU A 78 18.90 25.77 -19.79
C GLU A 78 18.82 26.84 -20.90
N GLN A 79 19.34 26.55 -22.10
CA GLN A 79 19.29 27.47 -23.24
C GLN A 79 18.66 26.81 -24.46
N ALA A 80 17.33 26.66 -24.44
CA ALA A 80 16.41 26.79 -25.58
C ALA A 80 15.19 25.85 -25.44
N THR A 81 14.07 26.38 -24.91
CA THR A 81 12.77 26.52 -25.61
C THR A 81 11.66 26.79 -24.60
N SER A 82 11.35 28.08 -24.37
CA SER A 82 10.27 28.49 -23.47
C SER A 82 8.92 27.96 -23.94
N THR A 83 8.52 26.82 -23.37
CA THR A 83 7.14 26.34 -23.39
C THR A 83 6.54 26.62 -22.01
N ARG A 84 5.21 26.80 -21.96
CA ARG A 84 4.43 27.09 -20.74
C ARG A 84 4.69 26.10 -19.58
N ALA A 85 5.28 24.94 -19.87
CA ALA A 85 5.72 23.92 -18.92
C ALA A 85 6.92 24.34 -18.03
N GLU A 86 7.68 25.37 -18.42
CA GLU A 86 8.91 25.78 -17.70
C GLU A 86 8.68 26.83 -16.61
N MET A 87 7.47 27.41 -16.53
CA MET A 87 7.10 28.41 -15.52
C MET A 87 6.75 27.74 -14.19
N ILE A 88 7.64 26.88 -13.70
CA ILE A 88 7.56 26.29 -12.37
C ILE A 88 7.61 27.44 -11.36
N SER A 89 6.63 27.49 -10.46
CA SER A 89 6.62 28.52 -9.40
C SER A 89 7.92 28.49 -8.60
N LEU A 90 8.42 29.66 -8.17
CA LEU A 90 9.64 29.76 -7.37
C LEU A 90 9.58 28.87 -6.11
N ALA A 91 8.41 28.80 -5.48
CA ALA A 91 8.16 27.93 -4.33
C ALA A 91 8.38 26.44 -4.66
N MET A 92 7.93 26.02 -5.84
CA MET A 92 8.05 24.65 -6.29
C MET A 92 9.49 24.30 -6.69
N LYS A 93 10.22 25.21 -7.35
CA LYS A 93 11.66 25.05 -7.61
C LYS A 93 12.45 24.87 -6.30
N ASN A 94 12.19 25.73 -5.31
CA ASN A 94 12.84 25.64 -3.99
C ASN A 94 12.52 24.32 -3.27
N TYR A 95 11.29 23.81 -3.40
CA TYR A 95 10.91 22.52 -2.83
C TYR A 95 11.69 21.36 -3.47
N LEU A 96 11.80 21.33 -4.80
CA LEU A 96 12.57 20.30 -5.52
C LEU A 96 14.06 20.35 -5.16
N MET A 97 14.65 21.53 -5.15
CA MET A 97 16.05 21.73 -4.75
C MET A 97 16.29 21.22 -3.33
N LYS A 98 15.43 21.59 -2.39
CA LYS A 98 15.51 21.14 -0.99
C LYS A 98 15.39 19.62 -0.87
N SER A 99 14.52 18.99 -1.66
CA SER A 99 14.38 17.52 -1.65
C SER A 99 15.64 16.84 -2.18
N ARG A 100 16.24 17.38 -3.25
CA ARG A 100 17.50 16.87 -3.82
C ARG A 100 18.67 17.02 -2.85
N GLU A 101 18.80 18.17 -2.20
CA GLU A 101 19.83 18.40 -1.18
C GLU A 101 19.72 17.40 -0.03
N LYS A 102 18.49 17.13 0.44
CA LYS A 102 18.26 16.12 1.48
C LYS A 102 18.65 14.72 1.05
N GLN A 103 18.33 14.34 -0.18
CA GLN A 103 18.72 13.03 -0.72
C GLN A 103 20.24 12.89 -0.75
N LYS A 104 20.94 13.91 -1.26
CA LYS A 104 22.41 13.95 -1.27
C LYS A 104 23.00 13.79 0.13
N VAL A 105 22.45 14.48 1.13
CA VAL A 105 22.89 14.34 2.52
C VAL A 105 22.68 12.91 3.03
N LEU A 106 21.54 12.27 2.74
CA LEU A 106 21.30 10.88 3.15
C LEU A 106 22.29 9.92 2.48
N ASP A 107 22.57 10.11 1.19
CA ASP A 107 23.51 9.28 0.43
C ASP A 107 24.94 9.42 0.98
N GLU A 108 25.37 10.66 1.28
CA GLU A 108 26.64 10.95 1.94
C GLU A 108 26.73 10.27 3.32
N LYS A 109 25.67 10.34 4.13
CA LYS A 109 25.64 9.71 5.46
C LYS A 109 25.63 8.18 5.38
N ASN A 110 25.01 7.61 4.36
CA ASN A 110 25.04 6.15 4.13
C ASN A 110 26.48 5.71 3.79
N TYR A 111 27.17 6.46 2.94
CA TYR A 111 28.56 6.20 2.61
C TYR A 111 29.49 6.34 3.82
N GLU A 112 29.32 7.39 4.62
CA GLU A 112 30.06 7.58 5.88
C GLU A 112 29.81 6.44 6.88
N PHE A 113 28.55 5.98 7.01
CA PHE A 113 28.19 4.86 7.88
C PHE A 113 28.91 3.58 7.46
N GLU A 114 28.97 3.28 6.16
CA GLU A 114 29.66 2.09 5.64
C GLU A 114 31.17 2.12 5.87
N ILE A 115 31.80 3.28 5.66
CA ILE A 115 33.22 3.47 5.99
C ILE A 115 33.44 3.30 7.50
N GLY A 116 32.60 3.94 8.32
CA GLY A 116 32.65 3.85 9.77
C GLY A 116 32.50 2.41 10.25
N ARG A 117 31.61 1.63 9.63
CA ARG A 117 31.36 0.22 9.94
C ARG A 117 32.61 -0.63 9.72
N ARG A 118 33.25 -0.48 8.56
CA ARG A 118 34.50 -1.19 8.23
C ARG A 118 35.65 -0.79 9.16
N HIS A 119 35.76 0.49 9.50
CA HIS A 119 36.77 0.97 10.45
C HIS A 119 36.54 0.46 11.86
N LEU A 120 35.28 0.43 12.32
CA LEU A 120 34.93 -0.10 13.63
C LEU A 120 35.24 -1.59 13.73
N ALA A 121 34.89 -2.39 12.71
CA ALA A 121 35.27 -3.80 12.64
C ALA A 121 36.79 -3.98 12.73
N LYS A 122 37.56 -3.16 12.00
CA LYS A 122 39.03 -3.17 12.06
C LYS A 122 39.59 -2.84 13.45
N ILE A 123 39.00 -1.89 14.17
CA ILE A 123 39.41 -1.54 15.55
C ILE A 123 39.13 -2.70 16.52
N MET A 124 38.00 -3.38 16.33
CA MET A 124 37.60 -4.52 17.16
C MET A 124 38.31 -5.83 16.79
N GLY A 125 39.02 -5.87 15.66
CA GLY A 125 39.68 -7.08 15.16
C GLY A 125 38.70 -8.11 14.60
N GLU A 126 37.51 -7.68 14.19
CA GLU A 126 36.45 -8.51 13.60
C GLU A 126 36.41 -8.37 12.07
N ASP A 127 35.78 -9.32 11.40
CA ASP A 127 35.58 -9.28 9.95
C ASP A 127 34.49 -8.26 9.55
N PRO A 128 34.74 -7.34 8.58
CA PRO A 128 33.78 -6.31 8.19
C PRO A 128 32.46 -6.83 7.63
N GLU A 129 32.46 -7.97 6.92
CA GLU A 129 31.26 -8.52 6.27
C GLU A 129 30.30 -9.17 7.27
N GLY A 130 30.84 -9.75 8.35
CA GLY A 130 30.06 -10.34 9.45
C GLY A 130 29.70 -9.37 10.58
N PHE A 131 29.87 -8.06 10.36
CA PHE A 131 29.70 -7.04 11.39
C PHE A 131 28.26 -6.51 11.44
N ASN A 132 27.42 -7.20 12.22
CA ASN A 132 26.00 -6.88 12.44
C ASN A 132 25.81 -5.68 13.39
N GLN A 133 24.59 -5.11 13.41
CA GLN A 133 24.24 -3.96 14.26
C GLN A 133 24.41 -4.22 15.76
N GLU A 134 24.18 -5.46 16.24
CA GLU A 134 24.41 -5.83 17.64
C GLU A 134 25.90 -5.69 18.02
N LYS A 135 26.81 -6.17 17.15
CA LYS A 135 28.25 -6.02 17.35
C LYS A 135 28.70 -4.55 17.30
N ILE A 136 28.05 -3.73 16.47
CA ILE A 136 28.28 -2.28 16.43
C ILE A 136 27.92 -1.65 17.78
N ASP A 137 26.72 -1.95 18.29
CA ASP A 137 26.21 -1.40 19.55
C ASP A 137 27.10 -1.85 20.74
N ASP A 138 27.53 -3.12 20.76
CA ASP A 138 28.46 -3.64 21.78
C ASP A 138 29.84 -2.98 21.72
N ALA A 139 30.40 -2.83 20.51
CA ALA A 139 31.68 -2.15 20.31
C ALA A 139 31.63 -0.69 20.77
N LEU A 140 30.52 0.01 20.50
CA LEU A 140 30.32 1.38 20.97
C LEU A 140 30.20 1.47 22.49
N ASN A 141 29.47 0.55 23.13
CA ASN A 141 29.36 0.51 24.58
C ASN A 141 30.73 0.30 25.26
N TYR A 142 31.62 -0.45 24.61
CA TYR A 142 32.98 -0.67 25.07
C TYR A 142 33.90 0.54 24.84
N LEU A 143 33.92 1.07 23.61
CA LEU A 143 34.83 2.16 23.22
C LEU A 143 34.42 3.52 23.78
N LEU A 144 33.11 3.78 23.86
CA LEU A 144 32.51 5.06 24.29
C LEU A 144 31.51 4.81 25.43
N PRO A 145 31.98 4.39 26.62
CA PRO A 145 31.09 4.07 27.73
C PRO A 145 30.34 5.33 28.18
N SER A 146 29.01 5.27 28.16
CA SER A 146 28.13 6.33 28.64
C SER A 146 27.35 5.88 29.87
N GLY A 147 27.44 6.66 30.96
CA GLY A 147 26.69 6.44 32.20
C GLY A 147 25.26 7.01 32.18
N LEU A 148 24.75 7.44 31.02
CA LEU A 148 23.43 8.05 30.92
C LEU A 148 22.32 6.99 31.12
N LEU A 149 21.34 7.33 31.96
CA LEU A 149 20.18 6.49 32.23
C LEU A 149 19.26 6.36 31.00
N ASP A 150 19.08 7.46 30.24
CA ASP A 150 18.30 7.44 29.01
C ASP A 150 19.11 6.85 27.86
N GLU A 151 18.64 5.74 27.32
CA GLU A 151 19.26 5.05 26.19
C GLU A 151 19.26 5.89 24.91
N ARG A 152 18.33 6.83 24.74
CA ARG A 152 18.26 7.69 23.55
C ARG A 152 19.39 8.72 23.52
N ALA A 153 19.93 9.07 24.68
CA ALA A 153 21.02 10.04 24.83
C ALA A 153 22.42 9.40 24.74
N ARG A 154 22.50 8.06 24.67
CA ARG A 154 23.77 7.34 24.55
C ARG A 154 24.33 7.45 23.13
N PRO A 155 25.67 7.37 22.94
CA PRO A 155 26.27 7.27 21.62
C PRO A 155 25.72 6.06 20.86
N LYS A 156 25.26 6.26 19.63
CA LYS A 156 24.77 5.20 18.74
C LYS A 156 25.25 5.45 17.32
N MET A 157 25.55 4.37 16.60
CA MET A 157 25.87 4.39 15.18
C MET A 157 24.90 3.44 14.49
N ARG A 158 23.95 3.99 13.74
CA ARG A 158 22.91 3.25 13.03
C ARG A 158 22.78 3.73 11.59
N PRO A 159 22.14 2.94 10.71
CA PRO A 159 21.83 3.40 9.36
C PRO A 159 21.09 4.74 9.40
N PRO A 160 21.45 5.70 8.52
CA PRO A 160 20.79 7.00 8.41
C PRO A 160 19.26 6.93 8.32
N GLU A 161 18.72 5.91 7.63
CA GLU A 161 17.27 5.73 7.49
C GLU A 161 16.51 5.55 8.82
N GLU A 162 17.18 5.04 9.86
CA GLU A 162 16.60 4.89 11.19
C GLU A 162 16.76 6.15 12.05
N LEU A 163 17.82 6.93 11.80
CA LEU A 163 18.17 8.10 12.60
C LEU A 163 17.44 9.36 12.13
N TYR A 164 17.35 9.54 10.81
CA TYR A 164 16.68 10.69 10.22
C TYR A 164 15.17 10.44 10.11
N PRO A 165 14.34 11.46 10.35
CA PRO A 165 12.90 11.31 10.21
C PRO A 165 12.56 11.00 8.74
N LYS A 166 11.71 9.99 8.54
CA LYS A 166 11.18 9.67 7.21
C LYS A 166 10.34 10.85 6.71
N GLU A 167 10.67 11.32 5.51
CA GLU A 167 9.92 12.38 4.85
C GLU A 167 9.19 11.84 3.63
N LYS A 168 8.13 12.54 3.23
CA LYS A 168 7.45 12.22 1.98
C LYS A 168 8.36 12.58 0.81
N ALA A 169 8.41 11.67 -0.16
CA ALA A 169 8.99 11.96 -1.46
C ALA A 169 8.26 13.12 -2.15
N VAL A 170 8.91 13.70 -3.16
CA VAL A 170 8.32 14.71 -4.03
C VAL A 170 7.01 14.15 -4.62
N GLN A 171 5.93 14.93 -4.53
CA GLN A 171 4.58 14.49 -4.91
C GLN A 171 4.14 14.96 -6.29
N PHE A 172 5.01 15.65 -7.03
CA PHE A 172 4.69 16.25 -8.32
C PHE A 172 5.87 16.19 -9.28
N ASP A 173 5.55 16.23 -10.57
CA ASP A 173 6.52 16.31 -11.65
C ASP A 173 7.08 17.74 -11.82
N LYS A 174 8.18 17.89 -12.57
CA LYS A 174 8.73 19.18 -13.00
C LYS A 174 7.66 20.08 -13.63
N ALA A 175 6.70 19.52 -14.36
CA ALA A 175 5.59 20.28 -14.93
C ALA A 175 4.56 20.83 -13.92
N GLY A 176 4.67 20.49 -12.62
CA GLY A 176 3.69 20.90 -11.60
C GLY A 176 2.54 19.94 -11.42
N ARG A 177 2.51 18.83 -12.17
CA ARG A 177 1.45 17.83 -12.10
C ARG A 177 1.65 16.89 -10.90
N PRO A 178 0.70 16.81 -9.95
CA PRO A 178 0.79 15.83 -8.88
C PRO A 178 0.72 14.39 -9.39
N PHE A 179 1.45 13.47 -8.75
CA PHE A 179 1.42 12.05 -9.08
C PHE A 179 0.15 11.37 -8.58
N HIS A 180 -0.31 11.74 -7.38
CA HIS A 180 -1.48 11.14 -6.76
C HIS A 180 -2.75 11.94 -7.05
N PHE A 181 -3.84 11.26 -7.40
CA PHE A 181 -5.12 11.91 -7.72
C PHE A 181 -5.76 12.62 -6.51
N LEU A 182 -5.54 12.12 -5.29
CA LEU A 182 -5.98 12.77 -4.04
C LEU A 182 -5.01 13.84 -3.51
N TYR A 183 -4.01 14.27 -4.27
CA TYR A 183 -3.03 15.27 -3.80
C TYR A 183 -3.68 16.54 -3.24
N TYR A 184 -4.71 17.06 -3.91
CA TYR A 184 -5.39 18.30 -3.51
C TYR A 184 -6.23 18.17 -2.23
N THR A 185 -6.35 16.98 -1.65
CA THR A 185 -6.96 16.77 -0.32
C THR A 185 -5.99 17.08 0.83
N ALA A 186 -4.72 17.39 0.53
CA ALA A 186 -3.59 17.58 1.45
C ALA A 186 -3.16 16.34 2.26
N LYS A 187 -4.05 15.38 2.50
CA LYS A 187 -3.80 14.11 3.20
C LYS A 187 -4.06 12.91 2.29
N GLN A 188 -3.27 12.83 1.21
CA GLN A 188 -3.50 11.87 0.15
C GLN A 188 -3.45 10.41 0.65
N ASN A 189 -2.51 10.07 1.55
CA ASN A 189 -2.32 8.69 1.99
C ASN A 189 -3.48 8.25 2.91
N TYR A 190 -3.93 9.14 3.79
CA TYR A 190 -5.09 8.89 4.63
C TYR A 190 -6.37 8.64 3.82
N TYR A 191 -6.67 9.53 2.86
CA TYR A 191 -7.88 9.39 2.05
C TYR A 191 -7.79 8.22 1.05
N ASP A 192 -6.59 7.86 0.58
CA ASP A 192 -6.40 6.68 -0.26
C ASP A 192 -6.78 5.41 0.51
N VAL A 193 -6.33 5.26 1.76
CA VAL A 193 -6.73 4.11 2.61
C VAL A 193 -8.24 4.07 2.83
N LEU A 194 -8.87 5.21 3.10
CA LEU A 194 -10.34 5.26 3.27
C LEU A 194 -11.07 4.84 1.98
N HIS A 195 -10.59 5.30 0.84
CA HIS A 195 -11.13 4.94 -0.47
C HIS A 195 -10.93 3.44 -0.75
N MET A 196 -9.75 2.90 -0.48
CA MET A 196 -9.48 1.46 -0.61
C MET A 196 -10.39 0.63 0.31
N VAL A 197 -10.57 1.04 1.57
CA VAL A 197 -11.48 0.35 2.50
C VAL A 197 -12.92 0.35 1.98
N ALA A 198 -13.40 1.47 1.44
CA ALA A 198 -14.73 1.54 0.83
C ALA A 198 -14.86 0.58 -0.36
N ASN A 199 -13.86 0.53 -1.24
CA ASN A 199 -13.83 -0.39 -2.37
C ASN A 199 -13.81 -1.85 -1.94
N ARG A 200 -12.98 -2.21 -0.94
CA ARG A 200 -12.96 -3.57 -0.37
C ARG A 200 -14.31 -3.97 0.21
N ILE A 201 -15.01 -3.07 0.89
CA ILE A 201 -16.38 -3.34 1.39
C ILE A 201 -17.33 -3.64 0.22
N GLU A 202 -17.23 -2.91 -0.88
CA GLU A 202 -18.06 -3.15 -2.06
C GLU A 202 -17.72 -4.47 -2.76
N GLU A 203 -16.43 -4.80 -2.88
CA GLU A 203 -15.94 -6.09 -3.39
C GLU A 203 -16.50 -7.25 -2.56
N LEU A 204 -16.41 -7.17 -1.23
CA LEU A 204 -16.93 -8.21 -0.33
C LEU A 204 -18.45 -8.38 -0.47
N LYS A 205 -19.20 -7.29 -0.62
CA LYS A 205 -20.65 -7.36 -0.85
C LYS A 205 -20.99 -7.99 -2.18
N LYS A 206 -20.26 -7.68 -3.24
CA LYS A 206 -20.45 -8.31 -4.56
C LYS A 206 -20.15 -9.81 -4.49
N ALA A 207 -19.08 -10.19 -3.79
CA ALA A 207 -18.73 -11.59 -3.57
C ALA A 207 -19.79 -12.33 -2.76
N GLU A 208 -20.33 -11.71 -1.71
CA GLU A 208 -21.44 -12.26 -0.92
C GLU A 208 -22.69 -12.49 -1.78
N VAL A 209 -23.10 -11.50 -2.58
CA VAL A 209 -24.25 -11.65 -3.49
C VAL A 209 -24.03 -12.77 -4.50
N ALA A 210 -22.82 -12.89 -5.07
CA ALA A 210 -22.49 -13.97 -6.00
C ALA A 210 -22.53 -15.36 -5.33
N LEU A 211 -22.05 -15.45 -4.08
CA LEU A 211 -22.07 -16.67 -3.29
C LEU A 211 -23.51 -17.09 -2.95
N LEU A 212 -24.35 -16.15 -2.53
CA LEU A 212 -25.78 -16.41 -2.29
C LEU A 212 -26.52 -16.83 -3.57
N ALA A 213 -26.19 -16.23 -4.72
CA ALA A 213 -26.74 -16.62 -6.01
C ALA A 213 -26.36 -18.06 -6.41
N SER A 214 -25.22 -18.57 -5.92
CA SER A 214 -24.81 -19.97 -6.10
C SER A 214 -25.45 -20.94 -5.10
N GLY A 215 -26.25 -20.44 -4.14
CA GLY A 215 -26.93 -21.26 -3.13
C GLY A 215 -26.06 -21.67 -1.94
N LEU A 216 -24.87 -21.09 -1.81
CA LEU A 216 -23.97 -21.28 -0.67
C LEU A 216 -24.19 -20.13 0.34
N GLU A 217 -23.94 -20.38 1.62
CA GLU A 217 -23.96 -19.36 2.68
C GLU A 217 -22.53 -19.03 3.13
N PRO A 218 -22.23 -17.78 3.53
CA PRO A 218 -20.91 -17.39 3.98
C PRO A 218 -20.56 -18.03 5.33
N ASP A 219 -19.36 -18.61 5.45
CA ASP A 219 -18.86 -19.12 6.73
C ASP A 219 -18.37 -17.97 7.62
N TYR A 220 -19.09 -17.75 8.72
CA TYR A 220 -18.77 -16.70 9.69
C TYR A 220 -17.65 -17.07 10.66
N SER A 221 -17.33 -18.36 10.83
CA SER A 221 -16.36 -18.83 11.83
C SER A 221 -14.93 -18.40 11.51
N GLN A 222 -14.60 -18.20 10.23
CA GLN A 222 -13.26 -17.77 9.80
C GLN A 222 -12.93 -16.33 10.24
N ASN A 223 -13.91 -15.55 10.67
CA ASN A 223 -13.68 -14.17 11.14
C ASN A 223 -13.21 -14.12 12.61
N ASP A 224 -13.20 -15.25 13.33
CA ASP A 224 -12.82 -15.30 14.75
C ASP A 224 -11.33 -15.00 14.98
N GLU A 225 -10.47 -15.18 13.96
CA GLU A 225 -9.04 -14.84 14.01
C GLU A 225 -8.79 -13.36 14.34
N PHE A 226 -9.74 -12.49 13.99
CA PHE A 226 -9.65 -11.05 14.24
C PHE A 226 -9.81 -10.68 15.73
N ASN A 227 -10.25 -11.59 16.59
CA ASN A 227 -10.43 -11.32 18.02
C ASN A 227 -9.09 -11.23 18.78
N TYR A 228 -8.03 -11.88 18.29
CA TYR A 228 -6.70 -11.92 18.93
C TYR A 228 -5.78 -10.78 18.51
N THR A 229 -6.31 -9.80 17.77
CA THR A 229 -5.54 -8.71 17.18
C THR A 229 -6.19 -7.37 17.52
N GLN A 230 -5.35 -6.35 17.70
CA GLN A 230 -5.80 -4.98 17.96
C GLN A 230 -5.41 -4.06 16.81
N TRP A 231 -6.19 -3.00 16.59
CA TRP A 231 -5.82 -1.94 15.65
C TRP A 231 -4.55 -1.23 16.11
N GLU A 232 -3.71 -0.83 15.15
CA GLU A 232 -2.51 -0.03 15.42
C GLU A 232 -2.84 1.30 16.10
N SER A 233 -1.91 1.84 16.90
CA SER A 233 -2.10 3.14 17.55
C SER A 233 -2.07 4.28 16.53
N LYS A 234 -2.59 5.44 16.94
CA LYS A 234 -2.55 6.67 16.13
C LYS A 234 -1.14 7.01 15.67
N GLU A 235 -0.13 6.90 16.54
CA GLU A 235 1.24 7.25 16.17
C GLU A 235 1.80 6.34 15.08
N ILE A 236 1.47 5.04 15.11
CA ILE A 236 1.90 4.09 14.10
C ILE A 236 1.27 4.42 12.75
N PHE A 237 -0.02 4.78 12.72
CA PHE A 237 -0.67 5.25 11.50
C PHE A 237 -0.05 6.55 10.96
N GLU A 238 0.28 7.51 11.82
CA GLU A 238 0.96 8.74 11.39
C GLU A 238 2.35 8.47 10.80
N GLN A 239 3.12 7.56 11.42
CA GLN A 239 4.40 7.11 10.90
C GLN A 239 4.27 6.38 9.55
N ARG A 240 3.23 5.55 9.40
CA ARG A 240 2.96 4.84 8.14
C ARG A 240 2.56 5.80 7.03
N PHE A 241 1.68 6.76 7.31
CA PHE A 241 1.19 7.70 6.31
C PHE A 241 2.16 8.87 6.05
N LEU A 242 3.13 9.09 6.94
CA LEU A 242 3.95 10.30 6.98
C LEU A 242 3.08 11.57 7.02
N GLU A 243 1.93 11.49 7.69
CA GLU A 243 0.90 12.53 7.78
C GLU A 243 0.44 12.65 9.22
N LYS A 244 0.20 13.89 9.68
CA LYS A 244 -0.40 14.13 10.99
C LYS A 244 -1.90 13.82 10.93
N LEU A 245 -2.40 13.03 11.87
CA LEU A 245 -3.81 12.68 11.98
C LEU A 245 -4.44 13.46 13.13
N ASP A 246 -5.68 13.89 12.92
CA ASP A 246 -6.50 14.38 14.02
C ASP A 246 -7.16 13.21 14.76
N ASP A 247 -7.56 13.42 16.02
CA ASP A 247 -8.22 12.39 16.81
C ASP A 247 -9.56 11.97 16.21
N GLU A 248 -10.30 12.91 15.60
CA GLU A 248 -11.55 12.60 14.89
C GLU A 248 -11.31 11.76 13.63
N GLN A 249 -10.22 12.07 12.91
CA GLN A 249 -9.83 11.33 11.71
C GLN A 249 -9.44 9.89 12.07
N TYR A 250 -8.68 9.71 13.16
CA TYR A 250 -8.36 8.38 13.66
C TYR A 250 -9.62 7.59 14.05
N LYS A 251 -10.56 8.19 14.79
CA LYS A 251 -11.85 7.54 15.12
C LYS A 251 -12.64 7.14 13.88
N THR A 252 -12.65 8.00 12.87
CA THR A 252 -13.31 7.74 11.58
C THR A 252 -12.68 6.55 10.87
N LEU A 253 -11.35 6.51 10.78
CA LEU A 253 -10.59 5.40 10.19
C LEU A 253 -10.91 4.07 10.88
N ILE A 254 -10.85 4.03 12.21
CA ILE A 254 -11.17 2.83 13.00
C ILE A 254 -12.63 2.40 12.79
N THR A 255 -13.56 3.35 12.67
CA THR A 255 -14.97 3.05 12.37
C THR A 255 -15.13 2.39 11.00
N CYS A 256 -14.44 2.90 9.97
CA CYS A 256 -14.42 2.32 8.63
C CYS A 256 -13.81 0.91 8.63
N LEU A 257 -12.68 0.72 9.31
CA LEU A 257 -12.01 -0.57 9.43
C LEU A 257 -12.86 -1.59 10.21
N ASN A 258 -13.52 -1.18 11.30
CA ASN A 258 -14.47 -2.05 12.00
C ASN A 258 -15.65 -2.45 11.12
N ARG A 259 -16.12 -1.54 10.26
CA ARG A 259 -17.16 -1.85 9.27
C ARG A 259 -16.67 -2.87 8.24
N LEU A 260 -15.40 -2.82 7.85
CA LEU A 260 -14.80 -3.79 6.94
C LEU A 260 -14.79 -5.20 7.55
N VAL A 261 -14.34 -5.33 8.80
CA VAL A 261 -14.25 -6.63 9.51
C VAL A 261 -15.61 -7.25 9.81
N LYS A 262 -16.65 -6.43 10.02
CA LYS A 262 -18.02 -6.92 10.25
C LYS A 262 -18.67 -7.59 9.03
N ASN A 263 -18.09 -7.50 7.84
CA ASN A 263 -18.69 -8.14 6.65
C ASN A 263 -18.51 -9.67 6.74
N PRO A 264 -19.49 -10.47 6.26
CA PRO A 264 -19.44 -11.93 6.36
C PRO A 264 -18.19 -12.56 5.72
N MET A 265 -17.74 -12.01 4.61
CA MET A 265 -16.63 -12.53 3.79
C MET A 265 -15.26 -11.91 4.12
N ALA A 266 -15.11 -11.25 5.28
CA ALA A 266 -13.89 -10.52 5.63
C ALA A 266 -12.61 -11.39 5.64
N TYR A 267 -12.74 -12.69 5.93
CA TYR A 267 -11.64 -13.67 5.87
C TYR A 267 -10.91 -13.73 4.51
N THR A 268 -11.59 -13.38 3.41
CA THR A 268 -10.99 -13.36 2.06
C THR A 268 -9.92 -12.26 1.91
N ILE A 269 -10.00 -11.20 2.72
CA ILE A 269 -9.10 -10.02 2.67
C ILE A 269 -8.30 -9.92 3.99
N LYS A 270 -8.03 -11.06 4.63
CA LYS A 270 -7.34 -11.13 5.92
C LYS A 270 -5.97 -10.46 5.92
N ASP A 271 -5.19 -10.60 4.85
CA ASP A 271 -3.82 -10.07 4.77
C ASP A 271 -3.81 -8.54 4.80
N TYR A 272 -4.77 -7.92 4.10
CA TYR A 272 -4.95 -6.47 4.13
C TYR A 272 -5.44 -5.98 5.50
N ILE A 273 -6.39 -6.68 6.13
CA ILE A 273 -6.87 -6.33 7.48
C ILE A 273 -5.73 -6.43 8.51
N ASN A 274 -4.96 -7.53 8.45
CA ASN A 274 -3.83 -7.78 9.33
C ASN A 274 -2.70 -6.77 9.13
N SER A 275 -2.59 -6.16 7.95
CA SER A 275 -1.61 -5.10 7.72
C SER A 275 -1.82 -3.88 8.64
N PHE A 276 -3.03 -3.63 9.13
CA PHE A 276 -3.36 -2.51 10.03
C PHE A 276 -3.50 -2.93 11.50
N ARG A 277 -3.08 -4.16 11.83
CA ARG A 277 -3.29 -4.75 13.14
C ARG A 277 -2.01 -5.31 13.73
N THR A 278 -1.92 -5.25 15.05
CA THR A 278 -0.86 -5.87 15.83
C THR A 278 -1.43 -7.05 16.59
N LYS A 279 -0.68 -8.15 16.65
CA LYS A 279 -1.03 -9.31 17.48
C LYS A 279 -0.98 -8.90 18.96
N LEU A 280 -2.01 -9.27 19.71
CA LEU A 280 -1.97 -9.11 21.16
C LEU A 280 -0.93 -10.08 21.73
N ALA A 281 -0.01 -9.58 22.56
CA ALA A 281 0.88 -10.43 23.30
C ALA A 281 0.06 -11.07 24.44
N ASP A 282 -0.13 -12.39 24.39
CA ASP A 282 -0.73 -13.12 25.49
C ASP A 282 0.25 -13.11 26.67
N THR A 283 0.04 -12.22 27.63
CA THR A 283 0.73 -12.28 28.92
C THR A 283 0.12 -13.43 29.72
N ILE A 284 0.41 -14.67 29.31
CA ILE A 284 0.07 -15.84 30.12
C ILE A 284 0.86 -15.70 31.41
N SER A 285 0.18 -15.42 32.51
CA SER A 285 0.75 -15.40 33.85
C SER A 285 1.14 -16.82 34.25
N LYS A 286 2.22 -17.32 33.67
CA LYS A 286 2.86 -18.56 34.09
C LYS A 286 3.43 -18.30 35.48
N GLN A 287 2.67 -18.67 36.51
CA GLN A 287 3.19 -18.65 37.87
C GLN A 287 4.42 -19.56 37.91
N HIS A 288 5.57 -18.96 38.18
CA HIS A 288 6.81 -19.71 38.37
C HIS A 288 6.69 -20.47 39.69
N ILE A 289 6.40 -21.77 39.61
CA ILE A 289 6.37 -22.65 40.77
C ILE A 289 7.81 -23.11 41.01
N GLU A 290 8.38 -22.78 42.17
CA GLU A 290 9.71 -23.25 42.54
C GLU A 290 9.77 -24.79 42.58
N PRO A 291 10.87 -25.41 42.09
CA PRO A 291 11.01 -26.85 42.12
C PRO A 291 11.05 -27.36 43.58
N VAL A 292 10.24 -28.38 43.87
CA VAL A 292 10.13 -28.97 45.21
C VAL A 292 11.50 -29.50 45.68
N LYS A 293 12.02 -28.95 46.78
CA LYS A 293 13.26 -29.42 47.42
C LYS A 293 13.00 -30.80 48.06
N LYS A 294 13.64 -31.85 47.54
CA LYS A 294 13.63 -33.18 48.17
C LYS A 294 14.31 -33.08 49.54
N LYS A 295 13.59 -33.35 50.62
CA LYS A 295 14.18 -33.55 51.94
C LYS A 295 14.92 -34.88 51.92
N PHE A 296 16.24 -34.85 51.91
CA PHE A 296 17.04 -36.01 52.27
C PHE A 296 16.90 -36.18 53.79
N PHE A 297 16.32 -37.30 54.20
CA PHE A 297 16.22 -37.72 55.60
C PHE A 297 17.59 -38.15 56.13
#